data_AF-A0A7C9DZH0-F1
#
_entry.id   AF-A0A7C9DZH0-F1
#
_cell.length_a   1.000
_cell.length_b   1.000
_cell.length_c   1.000
_cell.angle_alpha   90.00
_cell.angle_beta   90.00
_cell.angle_gamma   90.00
#
_symmetry.space_group_name_H-M   'P 1'
#
loop_
_entity.id
_entity.type
_entity.pdbx_description
1 polymer ?
#
loop_
_entity_poly.entity_id
_entity_poly.type
_entity_poly.pdbx_seq_one_letter_code
_entity_poly.pdbx_strand_id
1 'polypeptide(L)'
;VIRFLERHRIPYHYLRTTAGDKRDDEILALVQDTDFLVLARYMQMLSADFLRRYGKDIINIHHGLLPSFKGGHPARQAFDQGVKLIGATSHFVTEELDAGPIIEQMVDAVSHRDNLQSFIQKSEN
;
A
#
# COMPACT_ATOMS: atom_id res chain seq x y z
N VAL A 1 -8.16 -11.61 -12.62
CA VAL A 1 -6.76 -11.73 -12.10
C VAL A 1 -6.16 -13.10 -12.41
N ILE A 2 -6.67 -14.22 -11.89
CA ILE A 2 -6.03 -15.55 -12.09
C ILE A 2 -5.77 -15.90 -13.57
N ARG A 3 -6.79 -15.77 -14.45
CA ARG A 3 -6.62 -16.01 -15.90
C ARG A 3 -5.55 -15.12 -16.57
N PHE A 4 -5.33 -13.92 -16.05
CA PHE A 4 -4.27 -13.02 -16.53
C PHE A 4 -2.90 -13.56 -16.09
N LEU A 5 -2.75 -13.92 -14.82
CA LEU A 5 -1.50 -14.48 -14.29
C LEU A 5 -1.12 -15.77 -15.02
N GLU A 6 -2.08 -16.68 -15.22
CA GLU A 6 -1.87 -17.94 -15.98
C GLU A 6 -1.40 -17.67 -17.41
N ARG A 7 -2.07 -16.77 -18.12
CA ARG A 7 -1.72 -16.40 -19.50
C ARG A 7 -0.29 -15.85 -19.61
N HIS A 8 0.12 -15.06 -18.62
CA HIS A 8 1.44 -14.44 -18.56
C HIS A 8 2.47 -15.29 -17.82
N ARG A 9 2.11 -16.50 -17.38
CA ARG A 9 2.96 -17.42 -16.60
C ARG A 9 3.57 -16.76 -15.35
N ILE A 10 2.81 -15.90 -14.69
CA ILE A 10 3.21 -15.26 -13.44
C ILE A 10 2.80 -16.18 -12.28
N PRO A 11 3.74 -16.65 -11.44
CA PRO A 11 3.42 -17.46 -10.27
C PRO A 11 2.45 -16.74 -9.33
N TYR A 12 1.50 -17.49 -8.78
CA TYR A 12 0.54 -16.98 -7.79
C TYR A 12 0.56 -17.86 -6.55
N HIS A 13 0.77 -17.24 -5.40
CA HIS A 13 0.83 -17.91 -4.11
C HIS A 13 -0.28 -17.37 -3.20
N TYR A 14 -1.19 -18.24 -2.78
CA TYR A 14 -2.20 -17.91 -1.79
C TYR A 14 -1.72 -18.30 -0.40
N LEU A 15 -1.38 -17.30 0.41
CA LEU A 15 -1.04 -17.49 1.81
C LEU A 15 -2.16 -16.92 2.68
N ARG A 16 -2.82 -17.81 3.45
CA ARG A 16 -3.89 -17.41 4.36
C ARG A 16 -3.29 -16.89 5.66
N THR A 17 -3.49 -15.61 5.95
CA THR A 17 -3.11 -14.99 7.22
C THR A 17 -4.26 -14.99 8.22
N THR A 18 -3.94 -14.93 9.51
CA THR A 18 -4.90 -14.74 10.61
C THR A 18 -4.38 -13.67 11.57
N ALA A 19 -5.24 -13.20 12.48
CA ALA A 19 -4.78 -12.32 13.55
C ALA A 19 -3.75 -13.05 14.43
N GLY A 20 -2.47 -12.72 14.27
CA GLY A 20 -1.35 -13.36 14.97
C GLY A 20 -0.43 -14.20 14.06
N ASP A 21 -0.85 -14.50 12.83
CA ASP A 21 -0.06 -15.28 11.88
C ASP A 21 0.02 -14.54 10.54
N LYS A 22 1.12 -13.81 10.37
CA LYS A 22 1.40 -12.97 9.20
C LYS A 22 2.06 -13.73 8.04
N ARG A 23 2.52 -14.97 8.28
CA ARG A 23 3.21 -15.79 7.29
C ARG A 23 4.51 -15.20 6.75
N ASP A 24 5.19 -14.37 7.56
CA ASP A 24 6.42 -13.68 7.15
C ASP A 24 7.50 -14.65 6.64
N ASP A 25 7.69 -15.78 7.30
CA ASP A 25 8.67 -16.80 6.89
C ASP A 25 8.32 -17.45 5.54
N GLU A 26 7.05 -17.78 5.31
CA GLU A 26 6.63 -18.34 4.02
C GLU A 26 6.71 -17.31 2.90
N ILE A 27 6.35 -16.05 3.17
CA ILE A 27 6.52 -14.96 2.21
C ILE A 27 8.00 -14.81 1.87
N LEU A 28 8.88 -14.78 2.89
CA LEU A 28 10.31 -14.58 2.70
C LEU A 28 10.92 -15.69 1.84
N ALA A 29 10.56 -16.95 2.10
CA ALA A 29 11.04 -18.09 1.30
C ALA A 29 10.66 -17.98 -0.18
N LEU A 30 9.51 -17.37 -0.50
CA LEU A 30 9.05 -17.16 -1.87
C LEU A 30 9.77 -16.01 -2.57
N VAL A 31 10.20 -14.99 -1.82
CA VAL A 31 10.64 -13.71 -2.40
C VAL A 31 12.12 -13.43 -2.21
N GLN A 32 12.85 -14.17 -1.37
CA GLN A 32 14.26 -13.90 -1.02
C GLN A 32 15.18 -13.65 -2.23
N ASP A 33 14.92 -14.33 -3.36
CA ASP A 33 15.74 -14.25 -4.57
C ASP A 33 15.33 -13.12 -5.54
N THR A 34 14.29 -12.34 -5.21
CA THR A 34 13.84 -11.18 -6.01
C THR A 34 14.69 -9.94 -5.75
N ASP A 35 14.71 -8.97 -6.66
CA ASP A 35 15.50 -7.73 -6.49
C ASP A 35 14.80 -6.69 -5.59
N PHE A 36 13.46 -6.64 -5.64
CA PHE A 36 12.63 -5.74 -4.83
C PHE A 36 11.19 -6.27 -4.74
N LEU A 37 10.40 -5.69 -3.83
CA LEU A 37 8.98 -5.98 -3.67
C LEU A 37 8.11 -4.74 -3.86
N VAL A 38 6.85 -4.98 -4.27
CA VAL A 38 5.80 -3.96 -4.33
C VAL A 38 4.60 -4.42 -3.52
N LEU A 39 4.22 -3.63 -2.52
CA LEU A 39 3.01 -3.81 -1.73
C LEU A 39 1.84 -3.10 -2.43
N ALA A 40 1.24 -3.78 -3.41
CA ALA A 40 0.09 -3.26 -4.15
C ALA A 40 -1.21 -3.39 -3.34
N ARG A 41 -1.46 -2.45 -2.41
CA ARG A 41 -2.55 -2.50 -1.41
C ARG A 41 -2.50 -3.77 -0.54
N TYR A 42 -1.29 -4.18 -0.16
CA TYR A 42 -1.10 -5.30 0.77
C TYR A 42 -1.39 -4.84 2.20
N MET A 43 -2.46 -5.38 2.80
CA MET A 43 -3.04 -4.86 4.05
C MET A 43 -2.36 -5.39 5.33
N GLN A 44 -1.34 -6.24 5.22
CA GLN A 44 -0.62 -6.77 6.38
C GLN A 44 0.71 -6.04 6.56
N MET A 45 1.01 -5.66 7.80
CA MET A 45 2.32 -5.10 8.13
C MET A 45 3.37 -6.22 8.16
N LEU A 46 4.43 -6.10 7.36
CA LEU A 46 5.62 -6.94 7.46
C LEU A 46 6.33 -6.71 8.81
N SER A 47 6.84 -7.76 9.45
CA SER A 47 7.59 -7.58 10.70
C SER A 47 8.97 -6.98 10.45
N ALA A 48 9.56 -6.40 11.50
CA ALA A 48 10.96 -5.95 11.47
C ALA A 48 11.93 -7.10 11.14
N ASP A 49 11.63 -8.34 11.54
CA ASP A 49 12.47 -9.49 11.18
C ASP A 49 12.42 -9.81 9.68
N PHE A 50 11.23 -9.76 9.09
CA PHE A 50 11.07 -9.88 7.65
C PHE A 50 11.89 -8.82 6.90
N LEU A 51 11.73 -7.54 7.28
CA LEU A 51 12.42 -6.44 6.61
C LEU A 51 13.95 -6.61 6.65
N ARG A 52 14.50 -6.96 7.82
CA ARG A 52 15.94 -7.23 7.98
C ARG A 52 16.41 -8.41 7.14
N ARG A 53 15.67 -9.52 7.13
CA ARG A 53 16.07 -10.74 6.42
C ARG A 53 15.91 -10.64 4.91
N TYR A 54 14.90 -9.92 4.44
CA TYR A 54 14.73 -9.63 3.02
C TYR A 54 15.85 -8.70 2.52
N GLY A 55 16.16 -7.65 3.29
CA GLY A 55 17.35 -6.83 3.10
C GLY A 55 17.43 -6.05 1.78
N LYS A 56 16.30 -5.93 1.06
CA LYS A 56 16.18 -5.26 -0.24
C LYS A 56 15.00 -4.29 -0.21
N ASP A 57 14.91 -3.44 -1.23
CA ASP A 57 13.88 -2.41 -1.32
C ASP A 57 12.47 -3.02 -1.41
N ILE A 58 11.55 -2.43 -0.65
CA ILE A 58 10.13 -2.73 -0.70
C ILE A 58 9.41 -1.40 -0.90
N ILE A 59 8.58 -1.33 -1.93
CA ILE A 59 7.82 -0.14 -2.30
C ILE A 59 6.36 -0.34 -1.87
N ASN A 60 5.79 0.64 -1.16
CA ASN A 60 4.38 0.67 -0.80
C ASN A 60 3.66 1.82 -1.50
N ILE A 61 2.34 1.65 -1.69
CA ILE A 61 1.44 2.71 -2.18
C ILE A 61 0.43 3.01 -1.08
N HIS A 62 0.45 4.25 -0.58
CA HIS A 62 -0.52 4.79 0.37
C HIS A 62 -1.53 5.67 -0.36
N HIS A 63 -2.83 5.41 -0.17
CA HIS A 63 -3.92 6.24 -0.70
C HIS A 63 -4.13 7.48 0.18
N GLY A 64 -3.14 8.36 0.15
CA GLY A 64 -3.12 9.65 0.82
C GLY A 64 -1.82 10.40 0.51
N LEU A 65 -1.83 11.71 0.73
CA LEU A 65 -0.62 12.53 0.65
C LEU A 65 0.08 12.54 2.00
N LEU A 66 1.08 11.66 2.16
CA LEU A 66 1.92 11.67 3.36
C LEU A 66 2.61 13.03 3.51
N PRO A 67 2.74 13.55 4.75
CA PRO A 67 2.42 12.92 6.04
C PRO A 67 0.96 13.06 6.50
N SER A 68 0.08 13.67 5.71
CA SER A 68 -1.33 13.87 6.06
C SER A 68 -2.12 12.56 5.97
N PHE A 69 -3.12 12.41 6.84
CA PHE A 69 -4.07 11.29 6.82
C PHE A 69 -3.40 9.91 6.92
N LYS A 70 -2.47 9.74 7.88
CA LYS A 70 -1.93 8.42 8.26
C LYS A 70 -3.01 7.52 8.87
N GLY A 71 -2.86 6.21 8.74
CA GLY A 71 -3.72 5.22 9.40
C GLY A 71 -5.07 4.97 8.71
N GLY A 72 -6.08 4.55 9.48
CA GLY A 72 -7.34 4.05 8.95
C GLY A 72 -8.24 5.11 8.31
N HIS A 73 -8.87 4.76 7.18
CA HIS A 73 -9.86 5.58 6.45
C HIS A 73 -9.37 6.97 5.99
N PRO A 74 -8.21 7.09 5.28
CA PRO A 74 -7.63 8.37 4.88
C PRO A 74 -8.59 9.23 4.03
N ALA A 75 -9.33 8.60 3.11
CA ALA A 75 -10.30 9.28 2.27
C ALA A 75 -11.43 9.96 3.08
N ARG A 76 -11.93 9.30 4.14
CA ARG A 76 -12.98 9.87 4.99
C ARG A 76 -12.45 11.06 5.79
N GLN A 77 -11.24 10.93 6.35
CA GLN A 77 -10.60 12.02 7.08
C GLN A 77 -10.42 13.25 6.17
N ALA A 78 -9.95 13.05 4.94
CA ALA A 78 -9.78 14.12 3.97
C ALA A 78 -11.11 14.79 3.56
N PHE A 79 -12.17 13.99 3.38
CA PHE A 79 -13.51 14.48 3.11
C PHE A 79 -14.05 15.36 4.25
N ASP A 80 -13.96 14.89 5.49
CA ASP A 80 -14.46 15.60 6.67
C ASP A 80 -13.67 16.91 6.92
N GLN A 81 -12.39 16.96 6.53
CA GLN A 81 -11.57 18.19 6.54
C GLN A 81 -11.86 19.15 5.38
N GLY A 82 -12.68 18.75 4.40
CA GLY A 82 -13.07 19.60 3.28
C GLY A 82 -11.91 20.00 2.36
N VAL A 83 -10.89 19.13 2.24
CA VAL A 83 -9.71 19.39 1.40
C VAL A 83 -10.10 19.65 -0.06
N LYS A 84 -9.20 20.28 -0.81
CA LYS A 84 -9.36 20.55 -2.25
C LYS A 84 -8.46 19.71 -3.14
N LEU A 85 -7.53 18.99 -2.52
CA LEU A 85 -6.61 18.07 -3.16
C LEU A 85 -6.60 16.77 -2.37
N ILE A 86 -6.63 15.67 -3.09
CA ILE A 86 -6.34 14.32 -2.61
C ILE A 86 -5.19 13.77 -3.42
N GLY A 87 -4.71 12.59 -3.06
CA GLY A 87 -3.62 11.98 -3.80
C GLY A 87 -3.17 10.66 -3.21
N ALA A 88 -2.12 10.13 -3.80
CA ALA A 88 -1.46 8.91 -3.38
C ALA A 88 0.06 9.14 -3.29
N THR A 89 0.70 8.40 -2.38
CA THR A 89 2.14 8.46 -2.15
C THR A 89 2.74 7.08 -2.33
N SER A 90 3.73 6.96 -3.19
CA SER A 90 4.62 5.79 -3.21
C SER A 90 5.86 6.08 -2.38
N HIS A 91 6.27 5.12 -1.56
CA HIS A 91 7.40 5.28 -0.66
C HIS A 91 8.09 3.94 -0.40
N PHE A 92 9.37 4.00 0.00
CA PHE A 92 10.05 2.82 0.53
C PHE A 92 9.47 2.43 1.88
N VAL A 93 9.36 1.13 2.15
CA VAL A 93 8.89 0.60 3.42
C VAL A 93 10.03 0.64 4.44
N THR A 94 9.70 1.08 5.65
CA THR A 94 10.56 1.07 6.83
C THR A 94 9.86 0.32 7.97
N GLU A 95 10.55 0.11 9.10
CA GLU A 95 9.91 -0.44 10.30
C GLU A 95 8.79 0.47 10.83
N GLU A 96 8.92 1.80 10.63
CA GLU A 96 7.85 2.75 10.92
C GLU A 96 6.83 2.79 9.78
N LEU A 97 5.55 2.66 10.15
CA LEU A 97 4.42 2.64 9.22
C LEU A 97 4.27 3.99 8.48
N ASP A 98 4.18 3.92 7.15
CA ASP A 98 3.97 5.07 6.26
C ASP A 98 4.93 6.25 6.52
N ALA A 99 6.20 5.93 6.79
CA ALA A 99 7.22 6.90 7.18
C ALA A 99 8.54 6.81 6.39
N GLY A 100 8.65 5.84 5.47
CA GLY A 100 9.87 5.71 4.69
C GLY A 100 9.99 6.79 3.60
N PRO A 101 11.18 6.90 2.97
CA PRO A 101 11.45 7.91 1.96
C PRO A 101 10.45 7.87 0.79
N ILE A 102 9.87 9.03 0.47
CA ILE A 102 8.92 9.20 -0.62
C ILE A 102 9.64 9.05 -1.96
N ILE A 103 9.04 8.27 -2.86
CA ILE A 103 9.51 8.07 -4.24
C ILE A 103 8.77 9.02 -5.18
N GLU A 104 7.44 9.02 -5.12
CA GLU A 104 6.57 9.83 -5.99
C GLU A 104 5.25 10.14 -5.28
N GLN A 105 4.69 11.32 -5.56
CA GLN A 105 3.35 11.70 -5.13
C GLN A 105 2.51 12.22 -6.31
N MET A 106 1.28 11.76 -6.39
CA MET A 106 0.30 12.26 -7.36
C MET A 106 -0.86 12.93 -6.64
N VAL A 107 -1.38 14.00 -7.23
CA VAL A 107 -2.52 14.76 -6.69
C VAL A 107 -3.66 14.82 -7.69
N ASP A 108 -4.89 14.83 -7.18
CA ASP A 108 -6.11 15.11 -7.96
C ASP A 108 -7.02 16.10 -7.21
N ALA A 109 -7.79 16.86 -7.98
CA ALA A 109 -8.66 17.91 -7.47
C ALA A 109 -10.02 17.36 -7.00
N VAL A 110 -10.43 17.83 -5.81
CA VAL A 110 -11.76 17.58 -5.24
C VAL A 110 -12.41 18.91 -4.86
N SER A 111 -13.73 18.89 -4.81
CA SER A 111 -14.55 20.08 -4.61
C SER A 111 -15.62 19.84 -3.55
N HIS A 112 -16.24 20.92 -3.08
CA HIS A 112 -17.40 20.84 -2.18
C HIS A 112 -18.64 20.19 -2.83
N ARG A 113 -18.61 19.93 -4.14
CA ARG A 113 -19.69 19.26 -4.87
C ARG A 113 -19.55 17.74 -4.84
N ASP A 114 -18.36 17.24 -4.51
CA ASP A 114 -18.15 15.81 -4.32
C ASP A 114 -18.87 15.37 -3.04
N ASN A 115 -19.68 14.33 -3.13
CA ASN A 115 -20.17 13.61 -1.96
C ASN A 115 -19.12 12.55 -1.53
N LEU A 116 -19.30 11.95 -0.36
CA LEU A 116 -18.34 10.97 0.18
C LEU A 116 -18.06 9.81 -0.78
N GLN A 117 -19.07 9.34 -1.52
CA GLN A 117 -18.90 8.26 -2.48
C GLN A 117 -18.00 8.68 -3.66
N SER A 118 -18.29 9.82 -4.30
CA SER A 118 -17.46 10.35 -5.38
C SER A 118 -16.05 10.69 -4.92
N PHE A 119 -15.90 11.13 -3.66
CA PHE A 119 -14.61 11.43 -3.06
C PHE A 119 -13.76 10.18 -2.87
N ILE A 120 -14.34 9.10 -2.32
CA ILE A 120 -13.66 7.81 -2.16
C ILE A 120 -13.23 7.28 -3.53
N GLN A 121 -14.12 7.32 -4.52
CA GLN A 121 -13.81 6.83 -5.86
C GLN A 121 -12.63 7.57 -6.49
N LYS A 122 -12.54 8.90 -6.33
CA LYS A 122 -11.38 9.67 -6.80
C LYS A 122 -10.10 9.36 -6.01
N SER A 123 -10.20 8.99 -4.72
CA SER A 123 -9.02 8.66 -3.89
C SER A 123 -8.44 7.27 -4.14
N GLU A 124 -9.24 6.36 -4.74
CA GLU A 124 -8.82 4.99 -5.03
C GLU A 124 -8.29 4.80 -6.46
N ASN A 125 -8.55 5.77 -7.35
CA ASN A 125 -8.06 5.80 -8.73
C ASN A 125 -6.67 6.43 -8.82
#